data_AF-A0A370VTX4-F1
#
_entry.id   AF-A0A370VTX4-F1
#
_cell.length_a   1.000
_cell.length_b   1.000
_cell.length_c   1.000
_cell.angle_alpha   90.00
_cell.angle_beta   90.00
_cell.angle_gamma   90.00
#
_symmetry.space_group_name_H-M   'P 1'
#
loop_
_entity.id
_entity.type
_entity.pdbx_description
1 polymer ?
#
loop_
_entity_poly.entity_id
_entity_poly.type
_entity_poly.pdbx_seq_one_letter_code
_entity_poly.pdbx_strand_id
1 'polypeptide(L)'
;MADDLFKALADPTRRIILDELTERSGQTLFEICGRLAMKHGLGISRQGVSQHLAVLEAAGLVVTRREGRYKFHDLDTAPLRHITERWPLPDPLPDRSAPEENPS
;
A
#
# COMPACT_ATOMS: atom_id res chain seq x y z
N MET A 1 -14.28 -7.02 7.52
CA MET A 1 -13.10 -6.37 8.15
C MET A 1 -11.81 -7.02 7.67
N ALA A 2 -11.38 -8.20 8.15
CA ALA A 2 -10.16 -8.84 7.64
C ALA A 2 -10.31 -9.39 6.20
N ASP A 3 -11.47 -9.95 5.85
CA ASP A 3 -11.73 -10.46 4.50
C ASP A 3 -11.64 -9.38 3.42
N ASP A 4 -12.04 -8.15 3.74
CA ASP A 4 -12.00 -7.02 2.81
C ASP A 4 -10.56 -6.57 2.56
N LEU A 5 -9.71 -6.63 3.59
CA LEU A 5 -8.28 -6.37 3.49
C LEU A 5 -7.57 -7.41 2.59
N PHE A 6 -7.79 -8.70 2.84
CA PHE A 6 -7.17 -9.75 2.03
C PHE A 6 -7.68 -9.73 0.59
N LYS A 7 -8.99 -9.52 0.37
CA LYS A 7 -9.55 -9.33 -0.97
C LYS A 7 -8.91 -8.12 -1.63
N ALA A 8 -8.77 -6.99 -0.94
CA ALA A 8 -8.13 -5.80 -1.47
C ALA A 8 -6.68 -6.06 -1.90
N LEU A 9 -5.89 -6.79 -1.12
CA LEU A 9 -4.48 -7.09 -1.44
C LEU A 9 -4.30 -8.19 -2.51
N ALA A 10 -5.29 -9.06 -2.73
CA ALA A 10 -5.18 -10.17 -3.68
C ALA A 10 -5.00 -9.73 -5.14
N ASP A 11 -5.40 -8.51 -5.49
CA ASP A 11 -5.32 -8.00 -6.86
C ASP A 11 -3.98 -7.29 -7.12
N PRO A 12 -3.28 -7.63 -8.20
CA PRO A 12 -1.96 -7.05 -8.52
C PRO A 12 -2.04 -5.56 -8.83
N THR A 13 -3.09 -5.08 -9.49
CA THR A 13 -3.26 -3.66 -9.79
C THR A 13 -3.47 -2.84 -8.52
N ARG A 14 -4.23 -3.37 -7.55
CA ARG A 14 -4.37 -2.72 -6.24
C ARG A 14 -3.05 -2.63 -5.49
N ARG A 15 -2.22 -3.67 -5.52
CA ARG A 15 -0.86 -3.63 -4.94
C ARG A 15 0.02 -2.58 -5.59
N ILE A 16 0.01 -2.49 -6.93
CA ILE A 16 0.76 -1.45 -7.66
C ILE A 16 0.29 -0.03 -7.28
N ILE A 17 -1.02 0.18 -7.10
CA ILE A 17 -1.54 1.48 -6.64
C ILE A 17 -1.02 1.80 -5.23
N LEU A 18 -0.99 0.83 -4.32
CA LEU A 18 -0.44 1.01 -2.97
C LEU A 18 1.06 1.27 -2.99
N ASP A 19 1.83 0.58 -3.85
CA ASP A 19 3.26 0.82 -4.03
C ASP A 19 3.50 2.25 -4.52
N GLU A 20 2.71 2.73 -5.47
CA GLU A 20 2.78 4.11 -5.96
C GLU A 20 2.44 5.14 -4.87
N LEU A 21 1.41 4.88 -4.06
CA LEU A 21 1.07 5.73 -2.90
C LEU A 21 2.10 5.67 -1.76
N THR A 22 2.83 4.56 -1.64
CA THR A 22 3.95 4.41 -0.70
C THR A 22 5.11 5.31 -1.10
N GLU A 23 5.44 5.34 -2.39
CA GLU A 23 6.51 6.17 -2.91
C GLU A 23 6.17 7.66 -2.91
N ARG A 24 4.91 8.00 -3.20
CA ARG A 24 4.43 9.37 -3.19
C ARG A 24 3.03 9.43 -2.59
N SER A 25 2.93 10.01 -1.41
CA SER A 25 1.67 10.32 -0.75
C SER A 25 0.98 11.54 -1.38
N GLY A 26 -0.28 11.73 -1.05
CA GLY A 26 -1.04 12.94 -1.37
C GLY A 26 -1.26 13.12 -2.86
N GLN A 27 -1.70 12.08 -3.56
CA GLN A 27 -1.89 12.12 -5.02
C GLN A 27 -3.36 12.24 -5.41
N THR A 28 -3.64 13.05 -6.42
CA THR A 28 -4.96 13.08 -7.07
C THR A 28 -5.15 11.84 -7.95
N LEU A 29 -6.42 11.51 -8.25
CA LEU A 29 -6.73 10.43 -9.19
C LEU A 29 -6.02 10.61 -10.54
N PHE A 30 -5.89 11.86 -11.02
CA PHE A 30 -5.21 12.16 -12.27
C PHE A 30 -3.71 11.85 -12.20
N GLU A 31 -3.04 12.24 -11.10
CA GLU A 31 -1.62 11.94 -10.89
C GLU A 31 -1.37 10.44 -10.78
N ILE A 32 -2.21 9.71 -10.03
CA ILE A 32 -2.11 8.25 -9.91
C ILE A 32 -2.21 7.60 -11.30
N CYS A 33 -3.22 7.96 -12.10
CA CYS A 33 -3.36 7.43 -13.46
C CYS A 33 -2.10 7.72 -14.31
N GLY A 34 -1.58 8.95 -14.25
CA GLY A 34 -0.37 9.33 -14.99
C GLY A 34 0.84 8.51 -14.58
N ARG A 35 1.06 8.30 -13.29
CA ARG A 35 2.20 7.53 -12.77
C ARG A 35 2.08 6.04 -13.03
N LEU A 36 0.88 5.47 -12.92
CA LEU A 36 0.63 4.08 -13.30
C LEU A 36 0.98 3.83 -14.78
N ALA A 37 0.61 4.74 -15.68
CA ALA A 37 0.95 4.62 -17.09
C ALA A 37 2.46 4.80 -17.35
N MET A 38 3.08 5.83 -16.76
CA MET A 38 4.48 6.18 -17.04
C MET A 38 5.50 5.26 -16.37
N LYS A 39 5.26 4.87 -15.11
CA LYS A 39 6.21 4.11 -14.30
C LYS A 39 5.96 2.61 -14.35
N HIS A 40 4.69 2.21 -14.32
CA HIS A 40 4.29 0.80 -14.23
C HIS A 40 3.79 0.23 -15.56
N GLY A 41 3.78 1.03 -16.63
CA GLY A 41 3.29 0.61 -17.96
C GLY A 41 1.81 0.22 -17.97
N LEU A 42 1.04 0.64 -16.96
CA LEU A 42 -0.31 0.16 -16.74
C LEU A 42 -1.33 1.06 -17.46
N GLY A 43 -1.82 0.61 -18.61
CA GLY A 43 -2.83 1.31 -19.43
C GLY A 43 -4.27 1.22 -18.90
N ILE A 44 -4.46 1.40 -17.59
CA ILE A 44 -5.79 1.30 -16.96
C ILE A 44 -6.58 2.60 -17.12
N SER A 45 -7.90 2.48 -17.35
CA SER A 45 -8.77 3.65 -17.45
C SER A 45 -8.94 4.35 -16.10
N ARG A 46 -9.21 5.65 -16.12
CA ARG A 46 -9.50 6.44 -14.91
C ARG A 46 -10.64 5.85 -14.07
N GLN A 47 -11.66 5.31 -14.72
CA GLN A 47 -12.77 4.64 -14.05
C GLN A 47 -12.31 3.36 -13.36
N GLY A 48 -11.47 2.56 -14.03
CA GLY A 48 -10.87 1.36 -13.44
C GLY A 48 -10.06 1.70 -12.18
N VAL A 49 -9.16 2.69 -12.27
CA VAL A 49 -8.38 3.17 -11.10
C VAL A 49 -9.31 3.65 -9.98
N SER A 50 -10.35 4.42 -10.30
CA SER A 50 -11.32 4.87 -9.30
C SER A 50 -12.04 3.72 -8.61
N GLN A 51 -12.34 2.62 -9.32
CA GLN A 51 -12.96 1.45 -8.73
C GLN A 51 -11.99 0.68 -7.82
N HIS A 52 -10.73 0.55 -8.22
CA HIS A 52 -9.69 -0.02 -7.35
C HIS A 52 -9.49 0.82 -6.08
N LEU A 53 -9.43 2.15 -6.21
CA LEU A 53 -9.32 3.05 -5.06
C LEU A 53 -10.52 2.94 -4.12
N ALA A 54 -11.74 2.77 -4.63
CA ALA A 54 -12.92 2.56 -3.79
C ALA A 54 -12.84 1.26 -2.97
N VAL A 55 -12.31 0.18 -3.56
CA VAL A 55 -12.07 -1.08 -2.83
C VAL A 55 -10.98 -0.90 -1.77
N LEU A 56 -9.90 -0.20 -2.09
CA LEU A 56 -8.82 0.09 -1.14
C LEU A 56 -9.30 0.98 0.02
N GLU A 57 -10.12 1.99 -0.28
CA GLU A 57 -10.74 2.89 0.71
C GLU A 57 -11.70 2.11 1.62
N ALA A 58 -12.51 1.20 1.06
CA ALA A 58 -13.39 0.32 1.85
C ALA A 58 -12.61 -0.65 2.76
N ALA A 59 -11.40 -1.07 2.35
CA ALA A 59 -10.51 -1.88 3.16
C ALA A 59 -9.67 -1.07 4.17
N GLY A 60 -9.80 0.26 4.17
CA GLY A 60 -9.01 1.16 5.01
C GLY A 60 -7.55 1.33 4.60
N LEU A 61 -7.15 0.78 3.44
CA LEU A 61 -5.78 0.88 2.94
C LEU A 61 -5.48 2.21 2.26
N VAL A 62 -6.52 2.96 1.90
CA VAL A 62 -6.38 4.29 1.33
C VAL A 62 -7.30 5.23 2.08
N VAL A 63 -6.74 6.34 2.55
CA VAL A 63 -7.50 7.45 3.12
C VAL A 63 -7.54 8.59 2.13
N THR A 64 -8.62 9.35 2.18
CA THR A 64 -8.83 10.44 1.24
C THR A 64 -9.11 11.75 1.95
N ARG A 65 -8.46 12.82 1.47
CA ARG A 65 -8.64 14.18 1.98
C ARG A 65 -9.03 15.11 0.85
N ARG A 66 -9.90 16.07 1.15
CA ARG A 66 -10.30 17.12 0.19
C ARG A 66 -9.63 18.42 0.56
N GLU A 67 -8.93 19.00 -0.42
CA GLU A 67 -8.35 20.33 -0.31
C GLU A 67 -8.76 21.16 -1.53
N GLY A 68 -9.59 22.16 -1.27
CA GLY A 68 -10.25 22.94 -2.31
C GLY A 68 -11.09 22.05 -3.24
N ARG A 69 -10.71 21.99 -4.52
CA ARG A 69 -11.42 21.20 -5.55
C ARG A 69 -10.82 19.81 -5.76
N TYR A 70 -9.73 19.48 -5.07
CA TYR A 70 -8.98 18.26 -5.30
C TYR A 70 -9.26 17.21 -4.22
N LYS A 71 -9.38 15.95 -4.64
CA LYS A 71 -9.42 14.77 -3.76
C LYS A 71 -8.06 14.10 -3.83
N PHE A 72 -7.34 14.12 -2.72
CA PHE A 72 -6.04 13.48 -2.54
C PHE A 72 -6.23 12.11 -1.90
N HIS A 73 -5.37 11.17 -2.27
CA HIS A 73 -5.35 9.80 -1.78
C HIS A 73 -3.98 9.55 -1.15
N ASP A 74 -4.01 8.95 0.02
CA ASP A 74 -2.86 8.63 0.86
C ASP A 74 -2.98 7.16 1.27
N LEU A 75 -1.85 6.45 1.34
CA LEU A 75 -1.79 5.10 1.88
C LEU A 75 -2.01 5.14 3.40
N ASP A 76 -2.85 4.23 3.91
CA ASP A 76 -2.93 3.93 5.34
C ASP A 76 -2.57 2.47 5.57
N THR A 77 -1.45 2.23 6.26
CA THR A 77 -0.98 0.88 6.60
C THR A 77 -1.48 0.40 7.95
N ALA A 78 -2.24 1.21 8.71
CA ALA A 78 -2.77 0.82 10.02
C ALA A 78 -3.54 -0.51 9.98
N PRO A 79 -4.39 -0.80 8.97
CA PRO A 79 -5.09 -2.09 8.89
C PRO A 79 -4.17 -3.31 8.76
N LEU A 80 -2.95 -3.14 8.23
CA LEU A 80 -1.98 -4.23 8.06
C LEU A 80 -1.46 -4.74 9.40
N ARG A 81 -1.47 -3.91 10.44
CA ARG A 81 -1.04 -4.31 11.79
C ARG A 81 -1.84 -5.50 12.32
N HIS A 82 -3.12 -5.61 11.97
CA HIS A 82 -3.95 -6.75 12.36
C HIS A 82 -3.45 -8.09 11.79
N ILE A 83 -2.76 -8.06 10.64
CA ILE A 83 -2.15 -9.27 10.07
C ILE A 83 -0.96 -9.70 10.94
N THR A 84 -0.09 -8.76 11.32
CA THR A 84 1.11 -9.04 12.14
C THR A 84 0.75 -9.37 13.58
N GLU A 85 -0.34 -8.83 14.12
CA GLU A 85 -0.86 -9.22 15.45
C GLU A 85 -1.41 -10.65 15.43
N ARG A 86 -2.04 -11.06 14.32
CA ARG A 86 -2.62 -12.40 14.17
C ARG A 86 -1.58 -13.48 13.86
N TRP A 87 -0.59 -13.14 13.03
CA TRP A 87 0.56 -13.98 12.70
C TRP A 87 1.83 -13.18 12.93
N PRO A 88 2.37 -13.19 14.16
CA PRO A 88 3.58 -12.46 14.47
C PRO A 88 4.74 -12.97 13.63
N LEU A 89 5.50 -12.03 13.07
CA LEU A 89 6.79 -12.35 12.49
C LEU A 89 7.71 -12.77 13.64
N PRO A 90 8.53 -13.83 13.45
CA PRO A 90 9.55 -14.16 14.44
C PRO A 90 10.45 -12.96 14.67
N ASP A 91 10.96 -12.81 15.89
CA ASP A 91 11.96 -11.79 16.19
C ASP A 91 13.07 -11.85 15.14
N PRO A 92 13.55 -10.69 14.63
CA PRO A 92 14.67 -10.68 13.70
C PRO A 92 15.78 -11.53 14.29
N LEU A 93 16.18 -12.57 13.55
CA LEU A 93 17.25 -13.46 14.00
C LEU A 93 18.43 -12.57 14.40
N PRO A 94 19.05 -12.75 15.58
CA PRO A 94 20.21 -11.96 15.94
C PRO A 94 21.22 -12.02 14.80
N ASP A 95 21.77 -10.86 14.45
CA ASP A 95 22.70 -10.72 13.34
C ASP A 95 23.85 -11.72 13.51
N ARG A 96 23.83 -12.82 12.75
CA ARG A 96 24.86 -13.86 12.78
C ARG A 96 26.17 -13.40 12.13
N SER A 97 26.25 -12.13 11.71
CA SER A 97 27.45 -11.51 11.15
C SER A 97 28.34 -10.85 12.20
N ALA A 98 27.93 -10.81 13.48
CA ALA A 98 28.84 -10.44 14.55
C ALA A 98 29.94 -11.50 14.64
N PRO A 99 31.23 -11.13 14.50
CA PRO A 99 32.31 -12.10 14.68
C PRO A 99 32.22 -12.65 16.10
N GLU A 100 32.25 -13.97 16.25
CA GLU A 100 32.52 -14.61 17.54
C GLU A 100 33.86 -14.07 18.05
N GLU A 101 33.83 -13.04 18.90
CA GLU A 101 34.96 -12.70 19.73
C GLU A 101 35.18 -13.90 20.65
N ASN A 102 36.12 -14.75 20.24
CA ASN A 102 36.60 -15.90 20.98
C ASN A 102 37.34 -15.37 22.22
N PRO A 103 36.79 -15.49 23.45
CA PRO A 103 37.52 -15.07 24.63
C PRO A 103 38.67 -16.05 24.86
N SER A 104 39.89 -15.50 24.95
CA SER A 104 41.15 -16.23 25.20
C SER A 104 41.18 -16.90 26.58
#